data_AF-A0A9E4KFG5-F1
#
_entry.id   AF-A0A9E4KFG5-F1
#
_cell.length_a   1.000
_cell.length_b   1.000
_cell.length_c   1.000
_cell.angle_alpha   90.00
_cell.angle_beta   90.00
_cell.angle_gamma   90.00
#
_symmetry.space_group_name_H-M   'P 1'
#
loop_
_entity.id
_entity.type
_entity.pdbx_description
1 polymer ?
#
loop_
_entity_poly.entity_id
_entity_poly.type
_entity_poly.pdbx_seq_one_letter_code
_entity_poly.pdbx_strand_id
1 'polypeptide(L)'
;MSSPFVHLHLHSQYSLLDGTTRIDDLVQRAAELGQPAVALTDHGNMFGAVKFYEAARRAGVKPVIGCEVYVAPGSRFDKGATNGGGRAYHML
;
A
#
# COMPACT_ATOMS: atom_id res chain seq x y z
N MET A 1 15.58 6.21 -24.43
CA MET A 1 14.60 6.78 -23.49
C MET A 1 14.22 5.68 -22.52
N SER A 2 14.19 5.97 -21.22
CA SER A 2 13.73 5.01 -20.20
C SER A 2 12.21 4.84 -20.30
N SER A 3 11.70 3.62 -20.13
CA SER A 3 10.26 3.37 -20.10
C SER A 3 9.61 4.01 -18.86
N PRO A 4 8.39 4.58 -18.97
CA PRO A 4 7.68 5.09 -17.80
C PRO A 4 7.40 3.95 -16.81
N PHE A 5 7.59 4.22 -15.52
CA PHE A 5 7.43 3.25 -14.45
C PHE A 5 6.60 3.83 -13.30
N VAL A 6 5.76 3.00 -12.68
CA VAL A 6 4.86 3.35 -11.58
C VAL A 6 4.85 2.20 -10.58
N HIS A 7 5.10 2.49 -9.30
CA HIS A 7 4.91 1.51 -8.23
C HIS A 7 3.41 1.35 -7.93
N LEU A 8 2.89 0.12 -8.07
CA LEU A 8 1.48 -0.21 -7.81
C LEU A 8 1.27 -1.05 -6.53
N HIS A 9 2.36 -1.55 -5.94
CA HIS A 9 2.38 -2.23 -4.65
C HIS A 9 3.47 -1.56 -3.82
N LEU A 10 3.08 -0.78 -2.83
CA LEU A 10 3.99 0.01 -2.02
C LEU A 10 3.41 0.27 -0.64
N HIS A 11 4.24 0.08 0.38
CA HIS A 11 3.89 0.29 1.78
C HIS A 11 4.45 1.60 2.30
N SER A 12 3.66 2.28 3.12
CA SER A 12 4.06 3.45 3.88
C SER A 12 4.26 3.13 5.35
N GLN A 13 4.61 4.15 6.14
CA GLN A 13 4.61 4.13 7.60
C GLN A 13 3.29 3.67 8.25
N TYR A 14 2.20 3.54 7.49
CA TYR A 14 0.91 3.02 7.97
C TYR A 14 0.77 1.51 7.83
N SER A 15 1.70 0.82 7.15
CA SER A 15 2.00 -0.59 7.44
C SER A 15 2.81 -0.65 8.74
N LEU A 16 2.12 -0.66 9.89
CA LEU A 16 2.71 -0.30 11.19
C LEU A 16 3.88 -1.17 11.67
N LEU A 17 3.99 -2.40 11.18
CA LEU A 17 4.95 -3.38 11.69
C LEU A 17 6.25 -3.44 10.87
N ASP A 18 6.24 -2.89 9.65
CA ASP A 18 7.32 -3.09 8.67
C ASP A 18 7.51 -1.92 7.68
N GLY A 19 6.49 -1.08 7.51
CA GLY A 19 6.53 0.09 6.67
C GLY A 19 7.39 1.20 7.25
N THR A 20 8.41 1.62 6.51
CA THR A 20 9.33 2.71 6.93
C THR A 20 9.21 3.97 6.07
N THR A 21 8.46 3.89 4.96
CA THR A 21 8.34 4.97 3.97
C THR A 21 7.35 6.03 4.43
N ARG A 22 7.81 7.28 4.66
CA ARG A 22 6.90 8.40 4.95
C ARG A 22 6.18 8.86 3.68
N ILE A 23 4.89 9.18 3.79
CA ILE A 23 4.05 9.60 2.65
C ILE A 23 4.63 10.81 1.92
N ASP A 24 5.11 11.81 2.65
CA ASP A 24 5.57 13.06 2.05
C ASP A 24 6.88 12.81 1.26
N ASP A 25 7.81 12.03 1.83
CA ASP A 25 9.06 11.59 1.19
C ASP A 25 8.79 10.73 -0.06
N LEU A 26 7.83 9.80 0.03
CA LEU A 26 7.39 8.94 -1.07
C LEU A 26 6.92 9.76 -2.28
N VAL A 27 5.99 10.68 -2.03
CA VAL A 27 5.36 11.48 -3.08
C VAL A 27 6.37 12.41 -3.73
N GLN A 28 7.22 13.06 -2.91
CA GLN A 28 8.29 13.90 -3.42
C GLN A 28 9.23 13.09 -4.32
N ARG A 29 9.63 11.88 -3.88
CA ARG A 29 10.51 11.03 -4.67
C ARG A 29 9.90 10.60 -6.00
N ALA A 30 8.60 10.27 -6.01
CA ALA A 30 7.89 9.94 -7.24
C ALA A 30 7.89 11.12 -8.24
N ALA A 31 7.68 12.35 -7.74
CA ALA A 31 7.74 13.56 -8.56
C ALA A 31 9.15 13.81 -9.13
N GLU A 32 10.20 13.70 -8.31
CA GLU A 32 11.61 13.84 -8.74
C GLU A 32 12.02 12.86 -9.83
N LEU A 33 11.49 11.63 -9.75
CA LEU A 33 11.73 10.57 -10.74
C LEU A 33 10.87 10.73 -12.00
N GLY A 34 10.00 11.74 -12.08
CA GLY A 34 9.10 11.95 -13.20
C GLY A 34 8.04 10.86 -13.34
N GLN A 35 7.68 10.18 -12.25
CA GLN A 35 6.64 9.15 -12.27
C GLN A 35 5.26 9.80 -12.35
N PRO A 36 4.40 9.42 -13.32
CA PRO A 36 3.10 10.06 -13.49
C PRO A 36 2.09 9.71 -12.38
N ALA A 37 2.34 8.61 -11.67
CA ALA A 37 1.47 8.09 -10.62
C ALA A 37 2.29 7.29 -9.60
N VAL A 38 1.71 7.05 -8.43
CA VAL A 38 2.22 6.11 -7.43
C VAL A 38 1.04 5.54 -6.63
N ALA A 39 1.14 4.29 -6.19
CA ALA A 39 0.13 3.66 -5.35
C ALA A 39 0.51 3.65 -3.88
N LEU A 40 -0.53 3.55 -3.03
CA LEU A 40 -0.40 3.21 -1.62
C LEU A 40 -1.22 1.94 -1.36
N THR A 41 -0.58 0.88 -0.87
CA THR A 41 -1.21 -0.43 -0.61
C THR A 41 -0.76 -0.96 0.75
N ASP A 42 -1.05 -0.23 1.83
CA ASP A 42 -0.68 -0.62 3.19
C ASP A 42 -1.30 -1.97 3.60
N HIS A 43 -0.67 -2.61 4.57
CA HIS A 43 -1.07 -3.92 5.09
C HIS A 43 -2.40 -3.89 5.84
N GLY A 44 -3.43 -4.46 5.22
CA GLY A 44 -4.76 -4.68 5.82
C GLY A 44 -5.49 -3.41 6.23
N ASN A 45 -5.02 -2.22 5.83
CA ASN A 45 -5.56 -0.95 6.26
C ASN A 45 -5.43 0.14 5.19
N MET A 46 -6.10 1.27 5.44
CA MET A 46 -6.06 2.46 4.58
C MET A 46 -5.88 3.74 5.41
N PHE A 47 -5.18 3.67 6.56
CA PHE A 47 -5.04 4.80 7.49
C PHE A 47 -4.37 6.01 6.83
N GLY A 48 -3.40 5.77 5.94
CA GLY A 48 -2.68 6.81 5.20
C GLY A 48 -3.43 7.40 4.02
N ALA A 49 -4.59 6.87 3.62
CA ALA A 49 -5.20 7.15 2.31
C ALA A 49 -5.49 8.64 2.06
N VAL A 50 -6.07 9.35 3.04
CA VAL A 50 -6.40 10.77 2.90
C VAL A 50 -5.13 11.62 2.84
N LYS A 51 -4.18 11.39 3.77
CA LYS A 51 -2.89 12.10 3.79
C LYS A 51 -2.14 11.90 2.47
N PHE A 52 -2.10 10.67 1.97
CA PHE A 52 -1.46 10.31 0.71
C PHE A 52 -2.12 10.99 -0.49
N TYR A 53 -3.45 10.95 -0.57
CA TYR A 53 -4.20 11.59 -1.64
C TYR A 53 -3.86 13.08 -1.72
N GLU A 54 -3.95 13.79 -0.61
CA GLU A 54 -3.67 15.23 -0.57
C GLU A 54 -2.22 15.55 -0.92
N ALA A 55 -1.25 14.79 -0.38
CA ALA A 55 0.16 14.97 -0.68
C ALA A 55 0.46 14.76 -2.18
N ALA A 56 -0.01 13.64 -2.75
CA ALA A 56 0.16 13.31 -4.16
C ALA A 56 -0.43 14.39 -5.08
N ARG A 57 -1.66 14.86 -4.77
CA ARG A 57 -2.30 15.94 -5.53
C ARG A 57 -1.50 17.24 -5.49
N ARG A 58 -0.98 17.64 -4.32
CA ARG A 58 -0.13 18.84 -4.20
C ARG A 58 1.16 18.74 -5.00
N ALA A 59 1.74 17.54 -5.11
CA ALA A 59 2.96 17.30 -5.88
C ALA A 59 2.71 17.06 -7.38
N GLY A 60 1.46 17.09 -7.86
CA GLY A 60 1.13 16.82 -9.26
C GLY A 60 1.27 15.35 -9.67
N VAL A 61 1.40 14.42 -8.72
CA VAL A 61 1.48 12.98 -8.96
C VAL A 61 0.08 12.38 -8.84
N LYS A 62 -0.34 11.52 -9.77
CA LYS A 62 -1.64 10.85 -9.67
C LYS A 62 -1.63 9.80 -8.53
N PRO A 63 -2.45 9.96 -7.47
CA PRO A 63 -2.55 8.92 -6.45
C PRO A 63 -3.33 7.71 -6.96
N VAL A 64 -2.85 6.51 -6.64
CA VAL A 64 -3.60 5.25 -6.78
C VAL A 64 -3.84 4.69 -5.37
N ILE A 65 -5.09 4.76 -4.90
CA ILE A 65 -5.44 4.29 -3.55
C ILE A 65 -5.74 2.80 -3.63
N GLY A 66 -5.03 2.01 -2.84
CA GLY A 66 -5.24 0.57 -2.69
C GLY A 66 -5.05 0.12 -1.23
N CYS A 67 -5.07 -1.20 -1.05
CA CYS A 67 -4.88 -1.86 0.23
C CYS A 67 -4.38 -3.28 -0.05
N GLU A 68 -3.34 -3.72 0.66
CA GLU A 68 -2.96 -5.12 0.63
C GLU A 68 -3.82 -5.90 1.62
N VAL A 69 -4.91 -6.47 1.12
CA VAL A 69 -5.91 -7.14 1.94
C VAL A 69 -5.49 -8.55 2.34
N TYR A 70 -5.69 -8.87 3.62
CA TYR A 70 -5.55 -10.24 4.11
C TYR A 70 -6.83 -11.02 3.87
N VAL A 71 -6.71 -12.13 3.15
CA VAL A 71 -7.84 -12.96 2.74
C VAL A 71 -7.74 -14.30 3.45
N ALA A 72 -8.79 -14.64 4.21
CA ALA A 72 -8.87 -15.95 4.85
C ALA A 72 -8.91 -17.06 3.77
N PRO A 73 -8.29 -18.23 4.02
CA PRO A 73 -8.28 -19.34 3.06
C PRO A 73 -9.68 -19.95 2.84
N GLY A 74 -10.63 -19.64 3.71
CA GLY A 74 -12.00 -20.13 3.65
C GLY A 74 -13.03 -19.03 3.96
N SER A 75 -14.28 -19.44 4.09
CA SER A 75 -15.38 -18.54 4.41
C SER A 75 -15.24 -17.97 5.81
N ARG A 76 -15.54 -16.68 5.98
CA ARG A 76 -15.64 -16.04 7.32
C ARG A 76 -16.71 -16.65 8.23
N PHE A 77 -17.61 -17.46 7.67
CA PHE A 77 -18.66 -18.17 8.41
C PHE A 77 -18.24 -19.57 8.83
N ASP A 78 -17.15 -20.09 8.25
CA ASP A 78 -16.57 -21.35 8.69
C ASP A 78 -15.80 -21.12 9.99
N LYS A 79 -16.17 -21.89 11.01
CA LYS A 79 -15.54 -21.85 12.35
C LYS A 79 -14.71 -23.10 12.63
N GLY A 80 -14.61 -24.01 11.65
CA GLY A 80 -13.77 -25.20 11.76
C GLY A 80 -12.30 -24.84 11.92
N ALA A 81 -11.54 -25.68 12.63
CA ALA A 81 -10.10 -25.50 12.75
C ALA A 81 -9.46 -25.64 11.36
N THR A 82 -8.81 -24.58 10.88
CA THR A 82 -8.02 -24.61 9.66
C THR A 82 -6.80 -25.50 9.88
N ASN A 83 -6.82 -26.71 9.32
CA ASN A 83 -5.68 -27.63 9.35
C ASN A 83 -4.55 -27.07 8.47
N GLY A 84 -3.60 -26.35 9.07
CA GLY A 84 -2.26 -26.16 8.51
C GLY A 84 -2.11 -25.26 7.28
N GLY A 85 -2.95 -24.24 7.10
CA GLY A 85 -2.71 -23.19 6.10
C GLY A 85 -1.63 -22.21 6.55
N GLY A 86 -0.76 -21.77 5.63
CA GLY A 86 0.23 -20.71 5.88
C GLY A 86 -0.43 -19.42 6.39
N ARG A 87 0.34 -18.59 7.10
CA ARG A 87 -0.16 -17.31 7.65
C ARG A 87 -0.74 -16.45 6.52
N ALA A 88 -2.03 -16.13 6.61
CA ALA A 88 -2.74 -15.29 5.65
C ALA A 88 -2.46 -13.78 5.84
N TYR A 89 -1.46 -13.44 6.65
CA TYR A 89 -1.12 -12.08 7.03
C TYR A 89 0.38 -11.86 7.03
N HIS A 90 0.78 -10.60 6.85
CA HIS A 90 2.17 -10.16 6.95
C HIS A 90 2.42 -9.57 8.35
N MET A 91 3.20 -10.27 9.16
CA MET A 91 3.63 -9.88 10.51
C MET A 91 2.56 -9.49 11.55
N LEU A 92 1.26 -9.67 11.28
CA LEU A 92 0.20 -9.63 12.29
C LEU A 92 0.24 -10.79 13.30
#